data_AF-A0A8X7ZRE6-F1
#
_entry.id   AF-A0A8X7ZRE6-F1
#
_cell.length_a   1.000
_cell.length_b   1.000
_cell.length_c   1.000
_cell.angle_alpha   90.00
_cell.angle_beta   90.00
_cell.angle_gamma   90.00
#
_symmetry.space_group_name_H-M   'P 1'
#
loop_
_entity.id
_entity.type
_entity.pdbx_description
1 polymer ?
#
loop_
_entity_poly.entity_id
_entity_poly.type
_entity_poly.pdbx_seq_one_letter_code
_entity_poly.pdbx_strand_id
1 'polypeptide(L)'
;MNRKYTLERMFTSQLVESAKDELSFRTVVRDLRTKSPMLQIVLVNPNSWCCSGDCLDTKSNTDSVLKLDLHPVIKVLFSDCSSNTESQLRVLEDWVTKNQADEVFMLAHLIKELIETIASAKVKFPPSCTFLQGLSFSSMPR
;
A
#
# COMPACT_ATOMS: atom_id res chain seq x y z
N MET A 1 15.04 -19.23 -11.95
CA MET A 1 14.06 -19.01 -10.86
C MET A 1 12.88 -18.22 -11.43
N ASN A 2 11.72 -18.86 -11.60
CA ASN A 2 10.58 -18.27 -12.27
C ASN A 2 10.03 -17.10 -11.41
N ARG A 3 10.20 -15.85 -11.85
CA ARG A 3 9.60 -14.69 -11.18
C ARG A 3 8.09 -14.83 -11.31
N LYS A 4 7.43 -15.39 -10.29
CA LYS A 4 5.97 -15.28 -10.17
C LYS A 4 5.64 -13.79 -10.11
N TYR A 5 5.11 -13.26 -11.21
CA TYR A 5 4.58 -11.90 -11.29
C TYR A 5 3.20 -11.94 -10.64
N THR A 6 3.12 -11.54 -9.37
CA THR A 6 1.84 -11.33 -8.69
C THR A 6 1.32 -9.94 -9.03
N LEU A 7 0.00 -9.74 -8.91
CA LEU A 7 -0.61 -8.42 -9.08
C LEU A 7 0.03 -7.39 -8.14
N GLU A 8 0.20 -7.77 -6.87
CA GLU A 8 0.88 -6.98 -5.85
C GLU A 8 2.26 -6.51 -6.32
N ARG A 9 3.10 -7.44 -6.82
CA ARG A 9 4.45 -7.12 -7.26
C ARG A 9 4.48 -6.22 -8.48
N MET A 10 3.58 -6.46 -9.45
CA MET A 10 3.45 -5.60 -10.62
C MET A 10 3.08 -4.18 -10.21
N PHE A 11 2.08 -4.06 -9.34
CA PHE A 11 1.58 -2.77 -8.88
C PHE A 11 2.62 -2.02 -8.03
N THR A 12 3.30 -2.69 -7.09
CA THR A 12 4.37 -2.09 -6.30
C THR A 12 5.54 -1.63 -7.18
N SER A 13 5.89 -2.40 -8.22
CA SER A 13 6.95 -1.98 -9.16
C SER A 13 6.57 -0.69 -9.88
N GLN A 14 5.32 -0.59 -10.35
CA GLN A 14 4.80 0.63 -10.98
C GLN A 14 4.83 1.82 -10.02
N LEU A 15 4.34 1.66 -8.77
CA LEU A 15 4.38 2.74 -7.77
C LEU A 15 5.80 3.25 -7.53
N VAL A 16 6.78 2.35 -7.41
CA VAL A 16 8.17 2.70 -7.15
C VAL A 16 8.84 3.34 -8.36
N GLU A 17 8.51 2.89 -9.57
CA GLU A 17 9.03 3.47 -10.81
C GLU A 17 8.51 4.90 -11.00
N SER A 18 7.20 5.09 -10.94
CA SER A 18 6.59 6.42 -11.07
C SER A 18 7.04 7.40 -9.98
N ALA A 19 7.23 6.94 -8.74
CA ALA A 19 7.70 7.80 -7.65
C ALA A 19 9.17 8.24 -7.77
N LYS A 20 9.98 7.62 -8.64
CA LYS A 20 11.34 8.15 -8.88
C LYS A 20 11.31 9.46 -9.64
N ASP A 21 10.26 9.65 -10.45
CA ASP A 21 10.08 10.86 -11.24
C ASP A 21 9.37 11.97 -10.43
N GLU A 22 8.74 11.62 -9.30
CA GLU A 22 7.93 12.54 -8.49
C GLU A 22 8.22 12.47 -6.97
N LEU A 23 8.44 13.64 -6.34
CA LEU A 23 8.74 13.74 -4.90
C LEU A 23 7.58 13.34 -3.97
N SER A 24 6.33 13.37 -4.45
CA SER A 24 5.13 13.00 -3.68
C SER A 24 4.16 12.22 -4.55
N PHE A 25 4.34 10.90 -4.61
CA PHE A 25 3.58 10.06 -5.53
C PHE A 25 2.22 9.65 -4.96
N ARG A 26 1.17 9.97 -5.71
CA ARG A 26 -0.23 9.73 -5.38
C ARG A 26 -0.91 9.07 -6.56
N THR A 27 -1.75 8.08 -6.29
CA THR A 27 -2.40 7.30 -7.35
C THR A 27 -3.85 7.07 -7.01
N VAL A 28 -4.72 7.15 -8.01
CA VAL A 28 -6.08 6.62 -7.96
C VAL A 28 -6.18 5.44 -8.92
N VAL A 29 -6.68 4.31 -8.43
CA VAL A 29 -6.98 3.14 -9.25
C VAL A 29 -8.46 3.15 -9.56
N ARG A 30 -8.78 3.18 -10.85
CA ARG A 30 -10.13 3.25 -11.39
C ARG A 30 -10.50 1.93 -12.05
N ASP A 31 -11.79 1.57 -11.96
CA ASP A 31 -12.29 0.47 -12.78
C ASP A 31 -12.15 0.83 -14.26
N LEU A 32 -11.61 -0.10 -15.04
CA LEU A 32 -11.31 0.10 -16.45
C LEU A 32 -12.58 0.39 -17.27
N ARG A 33 -13.73 -0.18 -16.89
CA ARG A 33 -14.99 -0.09 -17.65
C ARG A 33 -15.80 1.14 -17.24
N THR A 34 -16.06 1.31 -15.95
CA THR A 34 -16.90 2.41 -15.44
C THR A 34 -16.12 3.70 -15.26
N LYS A 35 -14.78 3.63 -15.23
CA LYS A 35 -13.87 4.74 -14.90
C LYS A 35 -14.06 5.28 -13.47
N SER A 36 -14.91 4.64 -12.66
CA SER A 36 -15.14 5.04 -11.27
C SER A 36 -13.90 4.74 -10.42
N PRO A 37 -13.47 5.67 -9.55
CA PRO A 37 -12.36 5.42 -8.65
C PRO A 37 -12.77 4.36 -7.62
N MET A 38 -11.91 3.37 -7.42
CA MET A 38 -12.15 2.25 -6.52
C MET A 38 -11.12 2.17 -5.39
N LEU A 39 -9.92 2.71 -5.60
CA LEU A 39 -8.85 2.66 -4.62
C LEU A 39 -8.01 3.93 -4.72
N GLN A 40 -7.83 4.62 -3.59
CA GLN A 40 -6.92 5.76 -3.46
C GLN A 40 -5.64 5.30 -2.77
N ILE A 41 -4.47 5.70 -3.26
CA ILE A 41 -3.17 5.34 -2.69
C ILE A 41 -2.26 6.57 -2.63
N VAL A 42 -1.53 6.69 -1.52
CA VAL A 42 -0.43 7.65 -1.35
C VAL A 42 0.81 6.88 -0.95
N LEU A 43 1.88 7.00 -1.74
CA LEU A 43 3.16 6.41 -1.38
C LEU A 43 3.83 7.26 -0.30
N VAL A 44 4.05 6.67 0.87
CA VAL A 44 4.68 7.34 2.01
C VAL A 44 6.19 7.18 1.97
N ASN A 45 6.67 5.97 1.69
CA ASN A 45 8.10 5.68 1.62
C ASN A 45 8.39 4.47 0.71
N PRO A 46 9.06 4.64 -0.44
CA PRO A 46 9.45 3.53 -1.32
C PRO A 46 10.66 2.71 -0.83
N ASN A 47 11.41 3.25 0.14
CA ASN A 47 12.68 2.71 0.62
C ASN A 47 12.59 2.40 2.11
N SER A 48 11.66 1.53 2.49
CA SER A 48 11.51 1.11 3.88
C SER A 48 11.80 -0.38 4.06
N TRP A 49 12.09 -0.76 5.30
CA TRP A 49 12.30 -2.14 5.69
C TRP A 49 11.25 -2.53 6.72
N CYS A 50 10.66 -3.70 6.53
CA CYS A 50 9.87 -4.35 7.56
C CYS A 50 10.76 -5.35 8.28
N CYS A 51 10.53 -5.46 9.58
CA CYS A 51 11.21 -6.40 10.45
C CYS A 51 10.18 -7.41 10.98
N SER A 52 10.52 -8.68 10.94
CA SER A 52 9.77 -9.75 11.57
C SER A 52 10.70 -10.62 12.40
N GLY A 53 10.20 -11.16 13.52
CA GLY A 53 10.96 -11.99 14.44
C GLY A 53 10.56 -11.73 15.88
N ASP A 54 10.81 -12.70 16.75
CA ASP A 54 10.47 -12.62 18.17
C ASP A 54 11.65 -12.10 18.99
N CYS A 55 11.39 -11.11 19.84
CA CYS A 55 12.32 -10.73 20.91
C CYS A 55 12.22 -11.80 22.00
N LEU A 56 13.01 -12.87 21.91
CA LEU A 56 13.12 -13.83 23.00
C LEU A 56 13.89 -13.18 24.16
N ASP A 57 13.21 -13.04 25.30
CA ASP A 57 13.79 -12.55 26.55
C ASP A 57 14.85 -13.54 27.05
N THR A 58 16.12 -13.13 27.00
CA THR A 58 17.27 -13.91 27.46
C THR A 58 17.24 -14.07 28.98
N LYS A 59 16.53 -15.09 29.47
CA LYS A 59 16.81 -15.69 30.79
C LYS A 59 17.78 -16.87 30.74
N SER A 60 18.29 -17.23 29.57
CA SER A 60 19.32 -18.25 29.42
C SER A 60 20.61 -17.65 28.86
N ASN A 61 21.66 -17.64 29.68
CA ASN A 61 23.05 -17.47 29.26
C ASN A 61 23.38 -18.45 28.12
N THR A 62 23.38 -17.96 26.89
CA THR A 62 24.13 -18.46 25.72
C THR A 62 23.80 -17.49 24.58
N ASP A 63 24.82 -17.07 23.82
CA ASP A 63 24.75 -16.03 22.78
C ASP A 63 23.67 -16.28 21.71
N SER A 64 22.41 -15.98 22.01
CA SER A 64 21.33 -16.02 21.04
C SER A 64 21.37 -14.74 20.22
N VAL A 65 22.04 -14.79 19.07
CA VAL A 65 21.95 -13.75 18.06
C VAL A 65 20.48 -13.58 17.69
N LEU A 66 19.93 -12.39 17.94
CA LEU A 66 18.57 -12.03 17.53
C LEU A 66 18.41 -12.32 16.04
N LYS A 67 17.57 -13.30 15.69
CA LYS A 67 17.26 -13.62 14.30
C LYS A 67 16.11 -12.74 13.84
N LEU A 68 16.47 -11.54 13.40
CA LEU A 68 15.55 -10.57 12.81
C LEU A 68 15.58 -10.72 11.29
N ASP A 69 14.43 -11.08 10.72
CA ASP A 69 14.28 -11.16 9.27
C ASP A 69 13.84 -9.79 8.75
N LEU A 70 14.77 -9.10 8.08
CA LEU A 70 14.53 -7.83 7.41
C LEU A 70 14.17 -8.07 5.95
N HIS A 71 13.07 -7.46 5.50
CA HIS A 71 12.68 -7.50 4.09
C HIS A 71 12.25 -6.11 3.60
N PRO A 72 12.58 -5.76 2.34
CA PRO A 72 12.23 -4.46 1.78
C PRO A 72 10.74 -4.37 1.54
N VAL A 73 10.15 -3.24 1.94
CA VAL A 73 8.74 -2.92 1.73
C VAL A 73 8.58 -1.46 1.32
N ILE A 74 7.49 -1.17 0.63
CA ILE A 74 6.99 0.18 0.49
C ILE A 74 5.93 0.44 1.57
N LYS A 75 5.87 1.68 2.08
CA LYS A 75 4.80 2.14 2.98
C LYS A 75 3.81 2.97 2.19
N VAL A 76 2.53 2.68 2.37
CA VAL A 76 1.44 3.35 1.67
C VAL A 76 0.33 3.76 2.63
N LEU A 77 -0.32 4.85 2.30
CA LEU A 77 -1.67 5.13 2.78
C LEU A 77 -2.66 4.74 1.69
N PHE A 78 -3.82 4.22 2.06
CA PHE A 78 -4.85 3.88 1.09
C PHE A 78 -6.27 3.98 1.64
N SER A 79 -7.24 4.06 0.73
CA SER A 79 -8.67 3.98 1.03
C SER A 79 -9.39 3.15 -0.03
N ASP A 80 -10.22 2.20 0.42
CA ASP A 80 -11.20 1.52 -0.44
C ASP A 80 -12.35 2.48 -0.72
N CYS A 81 -12.49 2.86 -1.98
CA CYS A 81 -13.49 3.82 -2.45
C CYS A 81 -14.63 3.14 -3.21
N SER A 82 -14.63 1.80 -3.28
CA SER A 82 -15.57 1.02 -4.12
C SER A 82 -17.04 1.18 -3.71
N SER A 83 -17.30 1.52 -2.44
CA SER A 83 -18.64 1.76 -1.89
C SER A 83 -18.92 3.23 -1.60
N ASN A 84 -18.10 4.16 -2.10
CA ASN A 84 -18.30 5.58 -1.83
C ASN A 84 -19.62 6.08 -2.42
N THR A 85 -20.29 6.97 -1.68
CA THR A 85 -21.45 7.70 -2.21
C THR A 85 -21.02 8.69 -3.28
N GLU A 86 -21.96 9.17 -4.10
CA GLU A 86 -21.67 10.16 -5.15
C GLU A 86 -20.99 11.42 -4.59
N SER A 87 -21.43 11.91 -3.41
CA SER A 87 -20.80 13.06 -2.76
C SER A 87 -19.35 12.79 -2.34
N GLN A 88 -19.06 11.59 -1.83
CA GLN A 88 -17.69 11.18 -1.49
C GLN A 88 -16.82 11.01 -2.74
N LEU A 89 -17.38 10.49 -3.83
CA LEU A 89 -16.68 10.39 -5.11
C LEU A 89 -16.30 11.79 -5.63
N ARG A 90 -17.19 12.79 -5.54
CA ARG A 90 -16.86 14.17 -5.94
C ARG A 90 -15.68 14.74 -5.15
N VAL A 91 -15.67 14.53 -3.83
CA VAL A 91 -14.53 14.94 -2.97
C VAL A 91 -13.24 14.23 -3.36
N LEU A 92 -13.32 12.96 -3.76
CA LEU A 92 -12.16 12.22 -4.25
C LEU A 92 -11.67 12.74 -5.61
N GLU A 93 -12.56 13.08 -6.54
CA GLU A 93 -12.17 13.69 -7.83
C GLU A 93 -11.49 15.06 -7.64
N ASP A 94 -12.01 15.88 -6.70
CA ASP A 94 -11.36 17.14 -6.31
C ASP A 94 -9.96 16.87 -5.75
N TRP A 95 -9.81 15.83 -4.94
CA TRP A 95 -8.51 15.41 -4.41
C TRP A 95 -7.57 14.96 -5.53
N VAL A 96 -8.03 14.15 -6.49
CA VAL A 96 -7.23 13.69 -7.64
C VAL A 96 -6.70 14.89 -8.43
N THR A 97 -7.59 15.82 -8.76
CA THR A 97 -7.26 17.03 -9.53
C THR A 97 -6.29 17.93 -8.77
N LYS A 98 -6.60 18.24 -7.51
CA LYS A 98 -5.79 19.15 -6.67
C LYS A 98 -4.39 18.61 -6.43
N ASN A 99 -4.26 17.30 -6.31
CA ASN A 99 -3.00 16.65 -5.97
C ASN A 99 -2.26 16.09 -7.18
N GLN A 100 -2.78 16.29 -8.39
CA GLN A 100 -2.25 15.74 -9.65
C GLN A 100 -1.96 14.24 -9.52
N ALA A 101 -2.91 13.50 -8.94
CA ALA A 101 -2.72 12.08 -8.69
C ALA A 101 -2.70 11.31 -10.02
N ASP A 102 -1.76 10.36 -10.13
CA ASP A 102 -1.66 9.46 -11.26
C ASP A 102 -2.89 8.55 -11.35
N GLU A 103 -3.28 8.19 -12.56
CA GLU A 103 -4.46 7.38 -12.81
C GLU A 103 -4.11 6.02 -13.39
N VAL A 104 -4.43 4.97 -12.64
CA VAL A 104 -4.25 3.59 -13.08
C VAL A 104 -5.61 2.95 -13.34
N PHE A 105 -5.78 2.34 -14.51
CA PHE A 105 -7.02 1.65 -14.87
C PHE A 105 -6.83 0.14 -14.80
N MET A 106 -7.70 -0.53 -14.04
CA MET A 106 -7.64 -1.98 -13.81
C MET A 106 -9.04 -2.60 -13.85
N LEU A 107 -9.11 -3.91 -14.09
CA LEU A 107 -10.39 -4.62 -13.96
C LEU A 107 -10.82 -4.65 -12.48
N ALA A 108 -12.09 -4.36 -12.18
CA ALA A 108 -12.61 -4.31 -10.81
C ALA A 108 -12.21 -5.49 -9.91
N HIS A 109 -12.16 -6.73 -10.44
CA HIS A 109 -11.77 -7.89 -9.63
C HIS A 109 -10.30 -7.84 -9.19
N LEU A 110 -9.40 -7.33 -10.04
CA LEU A 110 -8.00 -7.12 -9.70
C LEU A 110 -7.87 -5.99 -8.67
N ILE A 111 -8.68 -4.94 -8.77
CA ILE A 111 -8.67 -3.86 -7.77
C ILE A 111 -9.08 -4.39 -6.40
N LYS A 112 -10.11 -5.24 -6.34
CA LYS A 112 -10.53 -5.89 -5.08
C LYS A 112 -9.43 -6.78 -4.51
N GLU A 113 -8.82 -7.63 -5.33
CA GLU A 113 -7.68 -8.47 -4.91
C GLU A 113 -6.52 -7.61 -4.36
N LEU A 114 -6.24 -6.47 -5.01
CA LEU A 114 -5.22 -5.52 -4.56
C LEU A 114 -5.60 -4.88 -3.21
N ILE A 115 -6.85 -4.44 -3.04
CA ILE A 115 -7.35 -3.88 -1.77
C ILE A 115 -7.19 -4.89 -0.64
N GLU A 116 -7.62 -6.14 -0.86
CA GLU A 116 -7.51 -7.22 0.12
C GLU A 116 -6.05 -7.50 0.50
N THR A 117 -5.18 -7.54 -0.51
CA THR A 117 -3.73 -7.74 -0.31
C THR A 117 -3.14 -6.63 0.55
N ILE A 118 -3.37 -5.36 0.19
CA ILE A 118 -2.86 -4.21 0.95
C ILE A 118 -3.47 -4.17 2.36
N ALA A 119 -4.77 -4.48 2.52
CA ALA A 119 -5.45 -4.48 3.81
C ALA A 119 -4.92 -5.58 4.74
N SER A 120 -4.62 -6.76 4.22
CA SER A 120 -4.09 -7.88 5.02
C SER A 120 -2.73 -7.56 5.65
N ALA A 121 -1.90 -6.76 4.99
CA ALA A 121 -0.60 -6.36 5.49
C ALA A 121 -0.66 -5.35 6.66
N LYS A 122 -1.82 -4.76 6.95
CA LYS A 122 -2.01 -3.82 8.09
C LYS A 122 -1.77 -4.46 9.44
N VAL A 123 -2.01 -5.76 9.57
CA VAL A 123 -2.02 -6.51 10.84
C VAL A 123 -0.67 -6.47 11.57
N LYS A 124 0.40 -6.06 10.88
CA LYS A 124 1.75 -5.93 11.44
C LYS A 124 2.01 -4.63 12.21
N PHE A 125 1.12 -3.64 12.15
CA PHE A 125 1.32 -2.34 12.82
C PHE A 125 0.52 -2.24 14.12
N PRO A 126 1.03 -1.52 15.14
CA PRO A 126 0.25 -1.19 16.33
C PRO A 126 -1.07 -0.51 15.95
N PRO A 127 -2.17 -0.74 16.71
CA PRO A 127 -3.47 -0.13 16.40
C PRO A 127 -3.42 1.39 16.28
N SER A 128 -2.55 2.05 17.05
CA SER A 128 -2.33 3.50 17.01
C SER A 128 -1.73 4.02 15.70
N CYS A 129 -1.20 3.13 14.85
CA CYS A 129 -0.55 3.47 13.58
C CYS A 129 -1.36 3.03 12.34
N THR A 130 -2.65 2.71 12.50
CA THR A 130 -3.48 2.15 11.42
C THR A 130 -4.08 3.20 10.49
N PHE A 131 -4.14 4.48 10.91
CA PHE A 131 -4.73 5.56 10.12
C PHE A 131 -3.91 6.85 10.18
N LEU A 132 -3.89 7.59 9.08
CA LEU A 132 -3.34 8.94 8.99
C LEU A 132 -4.20 9.75 7.99
N GLN A 133 -4.68 10.92 8.41
CA GLN A 133 -5.52 11.80 7.58
C GLN A 133 -6.77 11.11 6.98
N GLY A 134 -7.38 10.18 7.72
CA GLY A 134 -8.54 9.43 7.25
C GLY A 134 -8.22 8.29 6.28
N LEU A 135 -6.95 8.12 5.90
CA LEU A 135 -6.48 7.00 5.09
C LEU A 135 -5.89 5.90 5.97
N SER A 136 -6.04 4.66 5.56
CA SER A 136 -5.44 3.53 6.25
C SER A 136 -3.96 3.38 5.90
N PHE A 137 -3.13 3.08 6.89
CA PHE A 137 -1.71 2.84 6.71
C PHE A 137 -1.40 1.35 6.52
N SER A 138 -0.56 1.01 5.54
CA SER A 138 -0.11 -0.36 5.29
C SER A 138 1.26 -0.40 4.60
N SER A 139 1.72 -1.61 4.27
CA SER A 139 2.95 -1.86 3.54
C SER A 139 2.78 -2.95 2.48
N MET A 140 3.57 -2.88 1.41
CA MET A 140 3.61 -3.93 0.37
C MET A 140 5.07 -4.39 0.17
N PRO A 141 5.34 -5.68 -0.09
CA PRO A 141 6.67 -6.18 -0.44
C PRO A 141 7.19 -5.51 -1.71
N ARG A 142 8.48 -5.16 -1.71
CA ARG A 142 9.14 -4.54 -2.86
C ARG A 142 9.76 -5.57 -3.82
#